data_AF-Q9Z4S0-F1
#
_entry.id   AF-Q9Z4S0-F1
#
_cell.length_a   1.000
_cell.length_b   1.000
_cell.length_c   1.000
_cell.angle_alpha   90.00
_cell.angle_beta   90.00
_cell.angle_gamma   90.00
#
_symmetry.space_group_name_H-M   'P 1'
#
loop_
_entity.id
_entity.type
_entity.pdbx_description
1 polymer ?
#
loop_
_entity_poly.entity_id
_entity_poly.type
_entity_poly.pdbx_seq_one_letter_code
_entity_poly.pdbx_strand_id
1 'polypeptide(L)' 'MRIDTVNVLLEALPYIKEFYGKTFVIKFGGSAMKEEKAKKAFIQDIILLKYTGIKPV' A
#
# COMPACT_ATOMS: atom_id res chain seq x y z
N MET A 1 -10.89 0.36 20.33
CA MET A 1 -11.76 0.57 19.15
C MET A 1 -11.66 1.97 18.50
N ARG A 2 -11.44 3.09 19.21
CA ARG A 2 -11.03 4.36 18.57
C ARG A 2 -9.52 4.63 18.64
N ILE A 3 -8.90 4.17 19.73
CA ILE A 3 -7.47 4.35 20.00
C ILE A 3 -6.61 3.66 18.93
N ASP A 4 -7.02 2.45 18.51
CA ASP A 4 -6.27 1.66 17.53
C ASP A 4 -6.20 2.36 16.17
N THR A 5 -7.30 2.93 15.69
CA THR A 5 -7.34 3.69 14.43
C THR A 5 -6.48 4.94 14.50
N VAL A 6 -6.54 5.68 15.62
CA VAL A 6 -5.73 6.89 15.82
C VAL A 6 -4.25 6.53 15.79
N ASN A 7 -3.85 5.48 16.51
CA ASN A 7 -2.45 5.05 16.58
C ASN A 7 -1.92 4.62 15.21
N VAL A 8 -2.69 3.81 14.46
CA VAL A 8 -2.30 3.36 13.12
C VAL A 8 -2.14 4.53 12.15
N LEU A 9 -3.04 5.51 12.18
CA LEU A 9 -2.95 6.68 11.31
C LEU A 9 -1.77 7.58 11.67
N LEU A 10 -1.54 7.82 12.97
CA LEU A 10 -0.39 8.62 13.42
C LEU A 10 0.94 8.00 12.99
N GLU A 11 1.05 6.67 12.95
CA GLU A 11 2.24 5.96 12.47
C GLU A 11 2.34 5.97 10.93
N ALA A 12 1.22 5.85 10.20
CA ALA A 12 1.23 5.78 8.74
C ALA A 12 1.43 7.14 8.04
N LEU A 13 0.90 8.24 8.60
CA LEU A 13 0.95 9.57 7.99
C LEU A 13 2.38 10.06 7.66
N PRO A 14 3.40 9.86 8.52
CA PRO A 14 4.79 10.16 8.18
C PRO A 14 5.27 9.50 6.89
N TYR A 15 4.97 8.21 6.67
CA TYR A 15 5.39 7.48 5.47
C TYR A 15 4.69 7.99 4.21
N ILE A 16 3.40 8.36 4.31
CA ILE A 16 2.66 8.97 3.19
C ILE A 16 3.36 10.26 2.75
N LYS A 17 3.78 11.10 3.70
CA LYS A 17 4.51 12.34 3.40
C LYS A 17 5.88 12.05 2.77
N GLU A 18 6.65 11.12 3.33
CA GLU A 18 7.99 10.80 2.85
C GLU A 18 8.00 10.26 1.42
N PHE A 19 7.03 9.40 1.10
CA PHE A 19 6.97 8.73 -0.20
C PHE A 19 6.07 9.42 -1.23
N TYR A 20 5.45 10.56 -0.88
CA TYR A 20 4.64 11.31 -1.82
C TYR A 20 5.41 11.65 -3.11
N GLY A 21 4.86 11.28 -4.26
CA GLY A 21 5.44 11.51 -5.58
C GLY A 21 6.57 10.55 -5.98
N LYS A 22 7.03 9.68 -5.08
CA LYS A 22 8.09 8.70 -5.37
C LYS A 22 7.58 7.56 -6.25
N THR A 23 8.49 6.91 -6.97
CA THR A 23 8.19 5.75 -7.83
C THR A 23 8.64 4.47 -7.15
N PHE A 24 7.75 3.49 -7.03
CA PHE A 24 8.06 2.15 -6.51
C PHE A 24 7.95 1.14 -7.63
N VAL A 25 9.04 0.45 -7.95
CA VAL A 25 9.05 -0.65 -8.94
C VAL A 25 8.79 -1.96 -8.21
N ILE A 26 7.66 -2.62 -8.51
CA ILE A 26 7.15 -3.75 -7.74
C ILE A 26 7.00 -4.95 -8.65
N LYS A 27 7.88 -5.95 -8.47
CA LYS A 27 7.80 -7.20 -9.21
C LYS A 27 6.68 -8.08 -8.66
N PHE A 28 5.55 -8.13 -9.37
CA PHE A 28 4.48 -9.07 -9.06
C PHE A 28 4.82 -10.48 -9.58
N GLY A 29 4.84 -11.47 -8.70
CA GLY A 29 5.48 -12.77 -8.93
C GLY A 29 5.02 -13.88 -7.98
N GLY A 30 5.20 -15.15 -8.37
CA GLY A 30 5.16 -16.28 -7.44
C GLY A 30 3.80 -16.53 -6.78
N SER A 31 3.78 -16.75 -5.45
CA SER A 31 2.57 -17.13 -4.69
C SER A 31 1.47 -16.07 -4.75
N ALA A 32 1.85 -14.79 -4.79
CA ALA A 32 0.91 -13.67 -4.83
C ALA A 32 0.04 -13.64 -6.11
N MET A 33 0.45 -14.35 -7.16
CA MET A 33 -0.34 -14.50 -8.39
C MET A 33 -1.29 -15.71 -8.39
N LYS A 34 -1.02 -16.72 -7.56
CA LYS A 34 -1.73 -18.00 -7.62
C LYS A 34 -3.01 -18.01 -6.79
N GLU A 35 -3.00 -17.36 -5.64
CA GLU A 35 -4.14 -17.32 -4.74
C GLU A 35 -4.99 -16.08 -5.00
N GLU A 36 -6.28 -16.26 -5.31
CA GLU A 36 -7.17 -15.15 -5.64
C GLU A 36 -7.30 -14.10 -4.52
N LYS A 37 -7.27 -14.54 -3.27
CA LYS A 37 -7.30 -13.61 -2.13
C LYS A 37 -6.04 -12.74 -2.09
N ALA A 38 -4.87 -13.34 -2.29
CA ALA A 38 -3.59 -12.63 -2.33
C ALA A 38 -3.52 -11.68 -3.52
N LYS A 39 -4.01 -12.10 -4.69
CA LYS A 39 -4.11 -11.27 -5.88
C LYS A 39 -4.99 -10.04 -5.65
N LYS A 40 -6.18 -10.21 -5.06
CA LYS A 40 -7.08 -9.08 -4.74
C LYS A 40 -6.46 -8.11 -3.74
N ALA A 41 -5.83 -8.61 -2.68
CA ALA A 41 -5.13 -7.78 -1.71
C ALA A 41 -3.99 -6.99 -2.37
N PHE A 42 -3.17 -7.66 -3.19
CA PHE A 42 -2.10 -7.00 -3.94
C PHE A 42 -2.62 -5.85 -4.81
N ILE A 43 -3.72 -6.06 -5.54
CA ILE A 43 -4.31 -4.99 -6.36
C ILE A 43 -4.85 -3.85 -5.48
N GLN A 44 -5.46 -4.15 -4.33
CA GLN A 44 -5.88 -3.11 -3.38
C GLN A 44 -4.70 -2.28 -2.89
N ASP A 45 -3.57 -2.90 -2.58
CA ASP A 45 -2.36 -2.21 -2.13
C ASP A 45 -1.80 -1.30 -3.23
N ILE A 46 -1.71 -1.77 -4.48
CA ILE A 46 -1.26 -0.94 -5.61
C ILE A 46 -2.15 0.29 -5.80
N ILE A 47 -3.47 0.13 -5.66
CA ILE A 47 -4.41 1.27 -5.73
C ILE A 47 -4.24 2.20 -4.53
N LEU A 48 -4.04 1.68 -3.32
CA LEU A 48 -3.80 2.47 -2.12
C LEU A 48 -2.54 3.32 -2.27
N LEU A 49 -1.43 2.75 -2.77
CA LEU A 49 -0.20 3.47 -3.09
C LEU A 49 -0.46 4.63 -4.05
N LYS A 50 -1.27 4.41 -5.09
CA LYS A 50 -1.64 5.47 -6.03
C LYS A 50 -2.47 6.57 -5.36
N TYR A 51 -3.41 6.23 -4.48
CA TYR A 51 -4.23 7.19 -3.74
C TYR A 51 -3.44 8.01 -2.73
N THR A 52 -2.37 7.46 -2.17
CA THR A 52 -1.46 8.18 -1.27
C THR A 52 -0.39 9.00 -2.01
N GLY A 53 -0.40 9.01 -3.35
CA GLY A 53 0.48 9.83 -4.18
C GLY A 53 1.79 9.15 -4.60
N ILE A 54 1.98 7.87 -4.27
CA ILE A 54 3.08 7.05 -4.79
C ILE A 54 2.76 6.65 -6.24
N LYS A 55 3.80 6.48 -7.05
CA LYS A 55 3.71 6.04 -8.46
C LYS A 55 4.18 4.58 -8.57
N PRO A 56 3.34 3.58 -8.28
CA PRO A 56 3.74 2.18 -8.44
C PRO A 56 3.88 1.82 -9.93
N VAL A 57 4.89 1.03 -10.26
CA VAL A 57 5.20 0.49 -11.61
C VAL A 57 5.54 -0.99 -11.51
#